data_AF-A0A3D3LG60-F1
#
_entry.id   AF-A0A3D3LG60-F1
#
_cell.length_a   1.000
_cell.length_b   1.000
_cell.length_c   1.000
_cell.angle_alpha   90.00
_cell.angle_beta   90.00
_cell.angle_gamma   90.00
#
_symmetry.space_group_name_H-M   'P 1'
#
loop_
_entity.id
_entity.type
_entity.pdbx_description
1 polymer ?
#
loop_
_entity_poly.entity_id
_entity_poly.type
_entity_poly.pdbx_seq_one_letter_code
_entity_poly.pdbx_strand_id
1 'polypeptide(L)'
;VLDLFAGSGALGLECLSRGSESALLVDQDRGACEVIRRNLAKTRLAGATVRQGDVFKTVGQLARESACFDLVFADPPYAHKPGEADLCAKLLESADFTALAPAGASVVLESLATRRSASPAPDGWELMRERDYGSTRIVWLRRVGSGHG
;
A
#
# COMPACT_ATOMS: atom_id res chain seq x y z
N VAL A 1 -0.71 -7.71 -6.68
CA VAL A 1 -0.35 -7.03 -5.40
C VAL A 1 0.28 -5.68 -5.71
N LEU A 2 -0.02 -4.65 -4.92
CA LEU A 2 0.63 -3.35 -4.95
C LEU A 2 1.33 -3.10 -3.62
N ASP A 3 2.61 -2.76 -3.65
CA ASP A 3 3.43 -2.46 -2.48
C ASP A 3 3.90 -1.00 -2.60
N LEU A 4 3.24 -0.11 -1.85
CA LEU A 4 3.53 1.33 -1.82
C LEU A 4 4.50 1.64 -0.69
N PHE A 5 5.48 2.49 -0.98
CA PHE A 5 6.60 2.75 -0.06
C PHE A 5 7.36 1.46 0.26
N ALA A 6 7.61 0.67 -0.80
CA ALA A 6 8.05 -0.71 -0.68
C ALA A 6 9.35 -0.89 0.13
N GLY A 7 10.22 0.11 0.21
CA GLY A 7 11.47 0.07 0.97
C GLY A 7 12.36 -1.09 0.52
N SER A 8 12.43 -2.14 1.33
CA SER A 8 13.16 -3.37 0.99
C SER A 8 12.44 -4.30 0.01
N GLY A 9 11.14 -4.07 -0.20
CA GLY A 9 10.21 -4.87 -1.00
C GLY A 9 9.80 -6.19 -0.35
N ALA A 10 10.05 -6.38 0.95
CA ALA A 10 9.85 -7.65 1.63
C ALA A 10 8.41 -8.18 1.48
N LEU A 11 7.40 -7.32 1.67
CA LEU A 11 5.98 -7.70 1.61
C LEU A 11 5.57 -8.11 0.19
N GLY A 12 5.86 -7.28 -0.81
CA GLY A 12 5.57 -7.61 -2.21
C GLY A 12 6.27 -8.88 -2.68
N LEU A 13 7.53 -9.09 -2.29
CA LEU A 13 8.30 -10.29 -2.63
C LEU A 13 7.78 -11.54 -1.92
N GLU A 14 7.40 -11.44 -0.65
CA GLU A 14 6.79 -12.54 0.08
C GLU A 14 5.47 -12.97 -0.57
N CYS A 15 4.65 -12.02 -1.01
CA CYS A 15 3.41 -12.31 -1.70
C CYS A 15 3.63 -13.04 -3.02
N LEU A 16 4.65 -12.66 -3.81
CA LEU A 16 5.04 -13.40 -5.02
C LEU A 16 5.50 -14.82 -4.70
N SER A 17 6.35 -14.98 -3.68
CA SER A 17 6.82 -16.29 -3.22
C SER A 17 5.66 -17.21 -2.79
N ARG A 18 4.59 -16.62 -2.24
CA ARG A 18 3.36 -17.32 -1.83
C ARG A 18 2.34 -17.54 -2.95
N GLY A 19 2.68 -17.21 -4.19
CA GLY A 19 1.86 -17.51 -5.38
C GLY A 19 1.04 -16.35 -5.92
N SER A 20 1.33 -15.10 -5.55
CA SER A 20 0.73 -13.95 -6.26
C SER A 20 1.18 -13.92 -7.72
N GLU A 21 0.25 -13.63 -8.64
CA GLU A 21 0.54 -13.58 -10.08
C GLU A 21 1.50 -12.43 -10.43
N SER A 22 1.29 -11.27 -9.83
CA SER A 22 2.12 -10.08 -10.05
C SER A 22 2.23 -9.21 -8.80
N ALA A 23 3.36 -8.50 -8.69
CA ALA A 23 3.56 -7.47 -7.68
C ALA A 23 4.18 -6.22 -8.32
N LEU A 24 3.54 -5.08 -8.09
CA LEU A 24 4.10 -3.77 -8.40
C LEU A 24 4.65 -3.16 -7.11
N LEU A 25 5.96 -2.95 -7.05
CA LEU A 25 6.65 -2.32 -5.91
C LEU A 25 7.00 -0.88 -6.28
N VAL A 26 6.51 0.07 -5.49
CA VAL A 26 6.66 1.52 -5.73
C VAL A 26 7.42 2.15 -4.58
N ASP A 27 8.54 2.81 -4.89
CA ASP A 27 9.29 3.59 -3.92
C ASP A 27 9.91 4.83 -4.58
N GLN A 28 10.03 5.93 -3.83
CA GLN A 28 10.69 7.13 -4.31
C GLN A 28 12.22 7.05 -4.14
N ASP A 29 12.69 6.33 -3.11
CA ASP A 29 14.09 6.20 -2.80
C ASP A 29 14.77 5.28 -3.81
N ARG A 30 15.85 5.80 -4.40
CA ARG A 30 16.61 5.07 -5.41
C ARG A 30 17.31 3.86 -4.79
N GLY A 31 17.83 3.99 -3.57
CA GLY A 31 18.53 2.93 -2.85
C GLY A 31 17.60 1.76 -2.57
N ALA A 32 16.41 2.03 -2.05
CA ALA A 32 15.32 1.08 -1.86
C ALA A 32 15.01 0.33 -3.16
N CYS A 33 14.76 1.05 -4.26
CA CYS A 33 14.51 0.43 -5.56
C CYS A 33 15.68 -0.46 -6.06
N GLU A 34 16.93 -0.05 -5.84
CA GLU A 34 18.11 -0.86 -6.18
C GLU A 34 18.21 -2.12 -5.30
N VAL A 35 17.90 -2.02 -4.01
CA VAL A 35 17.79 -3.18 -3.11
C VAL A 35 16.72 -4.16 -3.59
N ILE A 36 15.52 -3.67 -3.93
CA ILE A 36 14.42 -4.51 -4.44
C ILE A 36 14.85 -5.24 -5.71
N ARG A 37 15.43 -4.52 -6.69
CA ARG A 37 15.91 -5.12 -7.95
C ARG A 37 16.98 -6.19 -7.70
N ARG A 38 17.91 -5.95 -6.78
CA ARG A 38 18.91 -6.95 -6.38
C ARG A 38 18.27 -8.18 -5.72
N ASN A 39 17.28 -7.98 -4.86
CA ASN A 39 16.55 -9.07 -4.20
C ASN A 39 15.77 -9.91 -5.22
N LEU A 40 15.14 -9.28 -6.20
CA LEU A 40 14.48 -9.95 -7.33
C LEU A 40 15.45 -10.79 -8.16
N ALA A 41 16.61 -10.24 -8.50
CA ALA A 41 17.64 -10.97 -9.25
C ALA A 41 18.13 -12.23 -8.51
N LYS A 42 18.18 -12.20 -7.18
CA LYS A 42 18.57 -13.34 -6.34
C LYS A 42 17.48 -14.41 -6.20
N THR A 43 16.24 -13.98 -6.05
CA THR A 43 15.10 -14.87 -5.77
C THR A 43 14.56 -15.57 -7.02
N ARG A 44 14.91 -15.09 -8.23
CA ARG A 44 14.41 -15.59 -9.52
C ARG A 44 12.86 -15.60 -9.61
N LEU A 45 12.21 -14.79 -8.79
CA LEU A 45 10.76 -14.60 -8.83
C LEU A 45 10.41 -13.80 -10.09
N ALA A 46 9.49 -14.33 -10.88
CA ALA A 46 8.87 -13.62 -12.00
C ALA A 46 7.67 -12.79 -11.52
N GLY A 47 7.15 -11.89 -12.37
CA GLY A 47 5.92 -11.13 -12.07
C GLY A 47 6.11 -9.89 -11.19
N ALA A 48 7.35 -9.55 -10.81
CA ALA A 48 7.64 -8.33 -10.06
C ALA A 48 8.01 -7.17 -10.99
N THR A 49 7.41 -6.00 -10.75
CA THR A 49 7.79 -4.74 -11.40
C THR A 49 8.19 -3.73 -10.34
N VAL A 50 9.34 -3.07 -10.51
CA VAL A 50 9.80 -2.01 -9.60
C VAL A 50 9.65 -0.66 -10.28
N ARG A 51 8.78 0.20 -9.75
CA ARG A 51 8.56 1.56 -10.24
C ARG A 51 9.15 2.56 -9.27
N GLN A 52 10.22 3.23 -9.69
CA GLN A 52 10.82 4.30 -8.91
C GLN A 52 10.06 5.60 -9.16
N GLY A 53 9.52 6.22 -8.10
CA GLY A 53 8.83 7.50 -8.21
C GLY A 53 8.00 7.85 -6.98
N ASP A 54 7.42 9.04 -7.00
CA ASP A 54 6.48 9.48 -5.97
C ASP A 54 5.25 8.57 -5.96
N VAL A 55 4.88 8.09 -4.78
CA VAL A 55 3.78 7.14 -4.59
C VAL A 55 2.44 7.74 -5.01
N PHE A 56 2.13 8.99 -4.64
CA PHE A 56 0.85 9.61 -4.96
C PHE A 56 0.70 9.88 -6.46
N LYS A 57 1.78 10.32 -7.13
CA LYS A 57 1.81 10.45 -8.60
C LYS A 57 1.62 9.09 -9.27
N THR A 58 2.26 8.06 -8.74
CA THR A 58 2.15 6.69 -9.28
C THR A 58 0.74 6.15 -9.12
N VAL A 59 0.11 6.34 -7.95
CA VAL A 59 -1.30 5.98 -7.72
C VAL A 59 -2.21 6.65 -8.75
N GLY A 60 -2.05 7.96 -8.97
CA GLY A 60 -2.83 8.67 -9.98
C GLY A 60 -2.57 8.20 -11.43
N GLN A 61 -1.36 7.74 -11.75
CA GLN A 61 -1.07 7.15 -13.07
C GLN A 61 -1.75 5.79 -13.23
N LEU A 62 -1.61 4.91 -12.22
CA LEU A 62 -2.23 3.58 -12.21
C LEU A 62 -3.76 3.67 -12.30
N ALA A 63 -4.37 4.67 -11.64
CA ALA A 63 -5.81 4.89 -11.71
C ALA A 63 -6.26 5.27 -13.13
N ARG A 64 -5.50 6.13 -13.82
CA ARG A 64 -5.73 6.47 -15.24
C ARG A 64 -5.55 5.27 -16.17
N GLU A 65 -4.62 4.38 -15.83
CA GLU A 65 -4.40 3.10 -16.52
C GLU A 65 -5.49 2.05 -16.19
N SER A 66 -6.46 2.37 -15.32
CA SER A 66 -7.47 1.44 -14.82
C SER A 66 -6.88 0.16 -14.19
N ALA A 67 -5.69 0.29 -13.62
CA ALA A 67 -5.04 -0.82 -12.91
C ALA A 67 -5.79 -1.15 -11.62
N CYS A 68 -5.88 -2.44 -11.30
CA CYS A 68 -6.56 -2.94 -10.12
C CYS A 68 -5.67 -3.93 -9.36
N PHE A 69 -5.75 -3.95 -8.03
CA PHE A 69 -4.97 -4.82 -7.17
C PHE A 69 -5.83 -5.39 -6.04
N ASP A 70 -5.83 -6.72 -5.88
CA ASP A 70 -6.59 -7.40 -4.83
C ASP A 70 -5.99 -7.24 -3.43
N LEU A 71 -4.71 -6.89 -3.38
CA LEU A 71 -3.96 -6.69 -2.15
C LEU A 71 -3.02 -5.51 -2.31
N VAL A 72 -3.15 -4.54 -1.42
CA VAL A 72 -2.33 -3.33 -1.37
C VAL A 72 -1.68 -3.20 0.00
N PHE A 73 -0.37 -2.95 0.01
CA PHE A 73 0.38 -2.58 1.20
C PHE A 73 0.80 -1.12 1.09
N ALA A 74 0.74 -0.38 2.19
CA ALA A 74 1.38 0.93 2.28
C ALA A 74 2.03 1.10 3.66
N ASP A 75 3.35 1.28 3.65
CA ASP A 75 4.16 1.61 4.83
C ASP A 75 4.86 2.96 4.61
N PRO A 76 4.10 4.08 4.61
CA PRO A 76 4.70 5.39 4.40
C PRO A 76 5.71 5.74 5.49
N PRO A 77 6.80 6.46 5.15
CA PRO A 77 7.73 6.95 6.16
C PRO A 77 6.98 7.83 7.17
N TYR A 78 7.20 7.57 8.45
CA TYR A 78 6.51 8.30 9.49
C TYR A 78 6.84 9.78 9.45
N ALA A 79 5.81 10.59 9.60
CA ALA A 79 5.94 12.02 9.84
C ALA A 79 6.62 12.26 11.19
N HIS A 80 7.85 12.75 11.18
CA HIS A 80 8.67 12.96 12.38
C HIS A 80 8.32 14.26 13.12
N LYS A 81 7.49 15.13 12.52
CA LYS A 81 7.13 16.44 13.09
C LYS A 81 5.62 16.58 13.35
N PRO A 82 5.22 17.25 14.46
CA PRO A 82 3.84 17.67 14.67
C PRO A 82 3.35 18.53 13.49
N GLY A 83 2.20 18.18 12.91
CA GLY A 83 1.60 18.91 11.78
C GLY A 83 1.90 18.35 10.38
N GLU A 84 2.80 17.38 10.25
CA GLU A 84 2.98 16.67 8.98
C GLU A 84 1.78 15.75 8.68
N ALA A 85 1.37 15.74 7.41
CA ALA A 85 0.19 15.04 6.93
C ALA A 85 0.29 13.52 7.17
N ASP A 86 -0.82 12.92 7.58
CA ASP A 86 -0.94 11.47 7.64
C ASP A 86 -1.07 10.92 6.22
N LEU A 87 -0.01 10.28 5.72
CA LEU A 87 0.02 9.75 4.36
C LEU A 87 -0.95 8.59 4.16
N CYS A 88 -1.25 7.82 5.22
CA CYS A 88 -2.24 6.75 5.18
C CYS A 88 -3.65 7.32 5.06
N ALA A 89 -3.99 8.34 5.86
CA ALA A 89 -5.27 9.04 5.73
C ALA A 89 -5.42 9.67 4.33
N LYS A 90 -4.37 10.33 3.83
CA LYS A 90 -4.35 10.94 2.50
C LYS A 90 -4.54 9.91 1.37
N LEU A 91 -4.00 8.70 1.52
CA LEU A 91 -4.25 7.61 0.57
C LEU A 91 -5.71 7.18 0.61
N LEU A 92 -6.29 6.97 1.78
CA LEU A 92 -7.68 6.53 1.91
C LEU A 92 -8.70 7.58 1.43
N GLU A 93 -8.40 8.86 1.59
CA GLU A 93 -9.22 9.97 1.06
C GLU A 93 -9.07 10.14 -0.46
N SER A 94 -8.10 9.49 -1.09
CA SER A 94 -7.86 9.59 -2.53
C SER A 94 -8.81 8.69 -3.32
N ALA A 95 -9.58 9.31 -4.22
CA ALA A 95 -10.42 8.59 -5.19
C ALA A 95 -9.56 7.72 -6.13
N ASP A 96 -8.38 8.20 -6.53
CA ASP A 96 -7.45 7.45 -7.37
C ASP A 96 -7.00 6.17 -6.65
N PHE A 97 -6.66 6.26 -5.36
CA PHE A 97 -6.28 5.08 -4.56
C PHE A 97 -7.43 4.10 -4.41
N THR A 98 -8.63 4.62 -4.14
CA THR A 98 -9.85 3.81 -4.01
C THR A 98 -10.19 3.10 -5.32
N ALA A 99 -9.88 3.69 -6.48
CA ALA A 99 -10.08 3.06 -7.79
C ALA A 99 -9.10 1.91 -8.07
N LEU A 100 -7.93 1.90 -7.43
CA LEU A 100 -6.96 0.80 -7.55
C LEU A 100 -7.41 -0.47 -6.82
N ALA A 101 -8.37 -0.36 -5.90
CA ALA A 101 -8.85 -1.45 -5.08
C ALA A 101 -10.28 -1.83 -5.50
N PRO A 102 -10.47 -2.93 -6.25
CA PRO A 102 -11.81 -3.42 -6.58
C PRO A 102 -12.56 -3.89 -5.32
N ALA A 103 -13.88 -4.05 -5.42
CA ALA A 103 -14.68 -4.56 -4.33
C ALA A 103 -14.14 -5.92 -3.85
N GLY A 104 -13.92 -6.05 -2.54
CA GLY A 104 -13.33 -7.23 -1.92
C GLY A 104 -11.81 -7.19 -1.76
N ALA A 105 -11.11 -6.25 -2.40
CA ALA A 105 -9.67 -6.05 -2.23
C ALA A 105 -9.30 -5.72 -0.78
N SER A 106 -8.13 -6.18 -0.34
CA SER A 106 -7.59 -5.94 0.99
C SER A 106 -6.50 -4.87 0.94
N VAL A 107 -6.52 -3.96 1.91
CA VAL A 107 -5.50 -2.93 2.09
C VAL A 107 -4.91 -3.04 3.47
N VAL A 108 -3.60 -3.06 3.56
CA VAL A 108 -2.87 -3.08 4.83
C VAL A 108 -2.04 -1.80 4.92
N LEU A 109 -2.31 -1.02 5.95
CA LEU A 109 -1.65 0.26 6.20
C LEU A 109 -0.85 0.18 7.48
N GLU A 110 0.40 0.64 7.44
CA GLU A 110 1.23 0.85 8.61
C GLU A 110 1.31 2.35 8.94
N SER A 111 1.22 2.69 10.23
CA SER A 111 1.29 4.07 10.73
C SER A 111 1.79 4.10 12.18
N LEU A 112 2.03 5.27 12.75
CA LEU A 112 2.35 5.39 14.17
C LEU A 112 1.11 5.11 15.03
N ALA A 113 1.26 4.38 16.14
CA ALA A 113 0.16 4.11 17.08
C ALA A 113 -0.42 5.38 17.74
N THR A 114 0.37 6.46 17.77
CA THR A 114 -0.06 7.78 18.24
C THR A 114 -0.96 8.52 17.25
N ARG A 115 -1.04 8.08 15.98
CA ARG A 115 -1.95 8.63 14.99
C ARG A 115 -3.39 8.22 15.29
N ARG A 116 -4.32 8.97 14.69
CA ARG A 116 -5.76 8.70 14.82
C ARG A 116 -6.04 7.30 14.26
N SER A 117 -6.89 6.56 14.96
CA SER A 117 -7.38 5.25 14.49
C SER A 117 -8.10 5.42 13.15
N ALA A 118 -8.04 4.37 12.32
CA ALA A 118 -8.86 4.29 11.12
C ALA A 118 -10.32 3.94 11.43
N SER A 119 -10.71 3.93 12.71
CA SER A 119 -12.08 3.74 13.18
C SER A 119 -12.78 5.08 13.45
N PRO A 120 -13.98 5.32 12.89
CA PRO A 120 -14.65 4.49 11.89
C PRO A 120 -13.93 4.53 10.53
N ALA A 121 -14.04 3.42 9.78
CA ALA A 121 -13.46 3.34 8.44
C ALA A 121 -14.05 4.41 7.52
N PRO A 122 -13.25 5.02 6.62
CA PRO A 122 -13.77 5.93 5.61
C PRO A 122 -14.78 5.23 4.68
N ASP A 123 -15.62 6.03 4.01
CA ASP A 123 -16.61 5.50 3.07
C ASP A 123 -15.97 4.61 2.01
N GLY A 124 -16.62 3.48 1.73
CA GLY A 124 -16.11 2.48 0.79
C GLY A 124 -15.07 1.51 1.37
N TRP A 125 -14.70 1.67 2.63
CA TRP A 125 -13.79 0.78 3.35
C TRP A 125 -14.47 0.17 4.58
N GLU A 126 -14.16 -1.09 4.85
CA GLU A 126 -14.54 -1.79 6.07
C GLU A 126 -13.27 -2.06 6.89
N LEU A 127 -13.27 -1.65 8.16
CA LEU A 127 -12.19 -1.96 9.08
C LEU A 127 -12.29 -3.42 9.53
N MET A 128 -11.41 -4.26 9.00
CA MET A 128 -11.36 -5.68 9.34
C MET A 128 -10.62 -5.91 10.65
N ARG A 129 -9.52 -5.18 10.85
CA ARG A 129 -8.65 -5.32 12.02
C ARG A 129 -7.79 -4.10 12.19
N GLU A 130 -7.52 -3.74 13.44
CA GLU A 130 -6.48 -2.78 13.83
C GLU A 130 -5.65 -3.42 14.95
N ARG A 131 -4.32 -3.28 14.88
CA ARG A 131 -3.42 -3.75 15.95
C ARG A 131 -2.26 -2.80 16.16
N ASP A 132 -1.95 -2.57 17.43
CA ASP A 132 -0.80 -1.79 17.86
C ASP A 132 0.34 -2.70 18.34
N TYR A 133 1.54 -2.40 17.86
CA TYR A 133 2.80 -3.06 18.17
C TYR A 133 3.81 -1.99 18.62
N GLY A 134 3.81 -1.70 19.92
CA GLY A 134 4.66 -0.65 20.49
C GLY A 134 4.28 0.73 19.94
N SER A 135 5.16 1.31 19.11
CA SER A 135 4.94 2.61 18.46
C SER A 135 4.25 2.52 17.10
N THR A 136 4.03 1.31 16.57
CA THR A 136 3.49 1.08 15.23
C THR A 136 2.06 0.56 15.32
N ARG A 137 1.19 1.00 14.42
CA ARG A 137 -0.17 0.52 14.23
C ARG A 137 -0.32 -0.04 12.82
N ILE A 138 -0.84 -1.25 12.74
CA ILE A 138 -1.20 -1.90 11.47
C ILE A 138 -2.73 -1.96 11.39
N VAL A 139 -3.25 -1.47 10.27
CA VAL A 139 -4.67 -1.43 9.95
C VAL A 139 -4.93 -2.30 8.74
N TRP A 140 -5.88 -3.22 8.84
CA TRP A 140 -6.38 -4.02 7.74
C TRP A 140 -7.77 -3.53 7.36
N LEU A 141 -7.90 -3.07 6.13
CA LEU A 141 -9.13 -2.59 5.53
C LEU A 141 -9.54 -3.52 4.39
N ARG A 142 -10.84 -3.62 4.15
CA ARG A 142 -11.40 -4.28 2.98
C ARG A 142 -12.21 -3.27 2.17
N ARG A 143 -12.06 -3.28 0.86
CA ARG A 143 -12.91 -2.49 -0.03
C ARG A 143 -14.31 -3.09 -0.01
N VAL A 144 -15.28 -2.34 0.50
CA VAL A 144 -16.70 -2.68 0.33
C VAL A 144 -17.18 -1.98 -0.92
N GLY A 145 -17.66 -2.74 -1.92
CA GLY A 145 -18.13 -2.15 -3.17
C GLY A 145 -19.08 -1.00 -2.89
N SER A 146 -18.97 0.09 -3.64
CA SER A 146 -19.94 1.18 -3.53
C SER A 146 -21.30 0.59 -3.89
N GLY A 147 -22.11 0.30 -2.88
CA GLY A 147 -23.46 -0.20 -3.06
C GLY A 147 -24.22 0.82 -3.90
N HIS A 148 -24.30 0.58 -5.20
CA HIS A 148 -25.35 1.15 -6.01
C HIS A 148 -26.60 0.37 -5.63
N GLY A 149 -27.31 0.88 -4.62
CA GLY A 149 -28.74 0.68 -4.49
C GLY A 149 -29.46 1.54 -5.52
#